data_AF-A0A2N2IHI9-F1
#
_entry.id   AF-A0A2N2IHI9-F1
#
_cell.length_a   1.000
_cell.length_b   1.000
_cell.length_c   1.000
_cell.angle_alpha   90.00
_cell.angle_beta   90.00
_cell.angle_gamma   90.00
#
_symmetry.space_group_name_H-M   'P 1'
#
loop_
_entity.id
_entity.type
_entity.pdbx_description
1 polymer ?
#
loop_
_entity_poly.entity_id
_entity_poly.type
_entity_poly.pdbx_seq_one_letter_code
_entity_poly.pdbx_strand_id
1 'polypeptide(L)'
;MSNEGSNAAYLGLQGTWTLHPVEFKRGKPKEHDADRVQLCAQAMCLEEMTGASIASGSLFYGQVRRRERVELDAALRERVVLLAAEFRRMVSNRILPPPIYGKHCRACSLVSICQPRVRDGPKAEAYRKELLE
;
A
#
# COMPACT_ATOMS: atom_id res chain seq x y z
N MET A 1 25.71 1.24 32.10
CA MET A 1 24.87 2.43 31.86
C MET A 1 23.82 2.01 30.86
N SER A 2 22.56 2.00 31.28
CA SER A 2 21.42 1.47 30.53
C SER A 2 21.30 2.15 29.17
N ASN A 3 21.12 1.34 28.13
CA ASN A 3 20.92 1.78 26.74
C ASN A 3 19.47 2.28 26.52
N GLU A 4 18.90 2.92 27.53
CA GLU A 4 17.54 3.46 27.55
C GLU A 4 17.56 4.79 26.77
N GLY A 5 17.41 4.70 25.45
CA GLY A 5 17.29 5.89 24.60
C GLY A 5 17.77 5.73 23.16
N SER A 6 18.46 4.64 22.80
CA SER A 6 18.89 4.43 21.41
C SER A 6 17.90 3.57 20.63
N ASN A 7 17.02 4.20 19.84
CA ASN A 7 16.19 3.51 18.84
C ASN A 7 17.03 2.97 17.65
N ALA A 8 18.37 3.05 17.69
CA ALA A 8 19.24 2.52 16.65
C ALA A 8 20.36 1.62 17.20
N ALA A 9 20.18 1.07 18.40
CA ALA A 9 21.14 0.13 19.00
C ALA A 9 21.44 -1.07 18.08
N TYR A 10 20.43 -1.53 17.31
CA TYR A 10 20.58 -2.57 16.28
C TYR A 10 21.65 -2.24 15.22
N LEU A 11 21.91 -0.96 14.95
CA LEU A 11 22.93 -0.51 14.01
C LEU A 11 24.32 -0.31 14.64
N GLY A 12 24.48 -0.60 15.93
CA GLY A 12 25.74 -0.39 16.66
C GLY A 12 26.10 1.09 16.85
N LEU A 13 25.14 2.01 16.67
CA LEU A 13 25.36 3.44 16.80
C LEU A 13 25.40 3.86 18.27
N GLN A 14 26.40 4.67 18.64
CA GLN A 14 26.51 5.29 19.96
C GLN A 14 25.68 6.58 20.02
N GLY A 15 25.00 6.82 21.15
CA GLY A 15 24.18 8.01 21.37
C GLY A 15 22.68 7.80 21.15
N THR A 16 21.93 8.90 21.23
CA THR A 16 20.46 8.93 21.10
C THR A 16 20.06 9.14 19.65
N TRP A 17 19.62 8.06 19.00
CA TRP A 17 19.17 8.07 17.60
C TRP A 17 17.71 7.66 17.51
N THR A 18 17.01 8.19 16.49
CA THR A 18 15.64 7.80 16.16
C THR A 18 15.56 7.38 14.70
N LEU A 19 14.97 6.21 14.43
CA LEU A 19 14.70 5.76 13.07
C LEU A 19 13.60 6.61 12.45
N HIS A 20 13.83 7.08 11.22
CA HIS A 20 12.87 7.89 10.48
C HIS A 20 12.82 7.43 9.01
N PRO A 21 11.88 6.53 8.65
CA PRO A 21 11.79 6.01 7.29
C PRO A 21 11.39 7.10 6.29
N VAL A 22 11.99 7.06 5.11
CA VAL A 22 11.67 7.95 3.99
C VAL A 22 11.31 7.12 2.76
N GLU A 23 10.06 7.22 2.34
CA GLU A 23 9.54 6.54 1.14
C GLU A 23 9.55 7.52 -0.04
N PHE A 24 10.26 7.13 -1.10
CA PHE A 24 10.46 7.96 -2.29
C PHE A 24 9.42 7.63 -3.37
N LYS A 25 8.69 8.65 -3.81
CA LYS A 25 7.69 8.55 -4.87
C LYS A 25 8.10 9.43 -6.04
N ARG A 26 8.13 8.88 -7.25
CA ARG A 26 8.44 9.66 -8.46
C ARG A 26 7.40 10.75 -8.72
N GLY A 27 6.13 10.45 -8.51
CA GLY A 27 4.99 11.30 -8.87
C GLY A 27 4.68 12.42 -7.88
N LYS A 28 3.43 12.90 -7.93
CA LYS A 28 2.83 13.85 -6.98
C LYS A 28 2.08 13.09 -5.87
N PRO A 29 1.75 13.76 -4.74
CA PRO A 29 0.85 13.20 -3.74
C PRO A 29 -0.46 12.69 -4.34
N LYS A 30 -0.92 11.55 -3.83
CA LYS A 30 -2.21 10.96 -4.20
C LYS A 30 -3.29 11.45 -3.24
N GLU A 31 -4.54 11.49 -3.71
CA GLU A 31 -5.69 11.87 -2.87
C GLU A 31 -5.98 10.81 -1.78
N HIS A 32 -5.75 9.53 -2.11
CA HIS A 32 -5.97 8.42 -1.19
C HIS A 32 -4.76 8.16 -0.28
N ASP A 33 -4.96 7.34 0.76
CA ASP A 33 -4.00 7.05 1.82
C ASP A 33 -2.91 6.01 1.49
N ALA A 34 -2.97 5.35 0.33
CA ALA A 34 -2.09 4.20 0.03
C ALA A 34 -0.58 4.45 0.25
N ASP A 35 -0.04 5.63 -0.09
CA ASP A 35 1.39 5.91 0.14
C ASP A 35 1.71 6.02 1.64
N ARG A 36 0.78 6.56 2.45
CA ARG A 36 0.90 6.61 3.92
C ARG A 36 0.80 5.22 4.55
N VAL A 37 -0.15 4.41 4.07
CA VAL A 37 -0.30 2.99 4.48
C VAL A 37 0.98 2.21 4.17
N GLN A 38 1.56 2.38 2.98
CA GLN A 38 2.83 1.72 2.62
C GLN A 38 3.97 2.13 3.55
N LEU A 39 4.16 3.43 3.79
CA LEU A 39 5.17 3.94 4.70
C LEU A 39 4.99 3.40 6.13
N CYS A 40 3.74 3.35 6.62
CA CYS A 40 3.43 2.80 7.93
C CYS A 40 3.75 1.30 8.00
N ALA A 41 3.39 0.53 6.98
CA ALA A 41 3.69 -0.90 6.92
C ALA A 41 5.21 -1.16 6.95
N GLN A 42 6.00 -0.37 6.20
CA GLN A 42 7.47 -0.43 6.24
C GLN A 42 8.01 -0.12 7.63
N ALA A 43 7.48 0.91 8.29
CA ALA A 43 7.89 1.27 9.65
C ALA A 43 7.58 0.14 10.64
N MET A 44 6.39 -0.46 10.59
CA MET A 44 6.03 -1.61 11.43
C MET A 44 7.01 -2.78 11.25
N CYS A 45 7.40 -3.08 10.01
CA CYS A 45 8.43 -4.10 9.76
C CYS A 45 9.79 -3.72 10.37
N LEU A 46 10.21 -2.45 10.28
CA LEU A 46 11.46 -1.99 10.90
C LEU A 46 11.39 -2.10 12.43
N GLU A 47 10.26 -1.76 13.05
CA GLU A 47 10.06 -1.91 14.50
C GLU A 47 10.18 -3.39 14.91
N GLU A 48 9.54 -4.31 14.18
CA GLU A 48 9.66 -5.76 14.43
C GLU A 48 11.10 -6.26 14.28
N MET A 49 11.84 -5.77 13.28
CA MET A 49 13.22 -6.18 13.02
C MET A 49 14.23 -5.63 14.03
N THR A 50 13.99 -4.43 14.57
CA THR A 50 14.99 -3.68 15.35
C THR A 50 14.65 -3.53 16.83
N GLY A 51 13.38 -3.77 17.21
CA GLY A 51 12.86 -3.49 18.56
C GLY A 51 12.72 -1.99 18.88
N ALA A 52 12.99 -1.10 17.92
CA ALA A 52 12.87 0.34 18.09
C ALA A 52 11.43 0.81 17.88
N SER A 53 11.08 1.98 18.42
CA SER A 53 9.79 2.64 18.16
C SER A 53 9.93 3.74 17.11
N ILE A 54 9.00 3.78 16.15
CA ILE A 54 8.98 4.77 15.04
C ILE A 54 7.66 5.55 15.08
N ALA A 55 7.72 6.80 15.54
CA ALA A 55 6.55 7.67 15.66
C ALA A 55 6.12 8.31 14.33
N SER A 56 7.06 8.50 13.39
CA SER A 56 6.80 9.24 12.16
C SER A 56 7.72 8.79 11.03
N GLY A 57 7.29 9.00 9.80
CA GLY A 57 8.13 8.87 8.60
C GLY A 57 7.96 10.07 7.67
N SER A 58 8.50 9.95 6.46
CA SER A 58 8.26 10.95 5.41
C SER A 58 8.04 10.34 4.04
N LEU A 59 7.10 10.93 3.31
CA LEU A 59 6.95 10.74 1.87
C LEU A 59 7.73 11.83 1.16
N PHE A 60 8.56 11.47 0.18
CA PHE A 60 9.24 12.43 -0.67
C PHE A 60 8.78 12.28 -2.13
N TYR A 61 8.16 13.32 -2.67
CA TYR A 61 7.61 13.33 -4.02
C TYR A 61 8.56 14.05 -4.99
N GLY A 62 9.22 13.29 -5.85
CA GLY A 62 10.31 13.76 -6.71
C GLY A 62 9.90 14.81 -7.74
N GLN A 63 8.69 14.72 -8.30
CA GLN A 63 8.20 15.71 -9.29
C GLN A 63 7.96 17.10 -8.69
N VAL A 64 7.48 17.16 -7.45
CA VAL A 64 7.21 18.43 -6.74
C VAL A 64 8.30 18.78 -5.74
N ARG A 65 9.32 17.93 -5.61
CA ARG A 65 10.44 18.01 -4.65
C ARG A 65 10.00 18.35 -3.23
N ARG A 66 8.85 17.80 -2.82
CA ARG A 66 8.22 18.12 -1.54
C ARG A 66 8.25 16.91 -0.63
N ARG A 67 8.61 17.17 0.63
CA ARG A 67 8.49 16.22 1.73
C ARG A 67 7.15 16.43 2.44
N GLU A 68 6.48 15.33 2.71
CA GLU A 68 5.33 15.27 3.59
C GLU A 68 5.71 14.43 4.80
N ARG A 69 5.59 14.99 6.00
CA ARG A 69 5.75 14.25 7.25
C ARG A 69 4.45 13.50 7.53
N VAL A 70 4.58 12.22 7.89
CA VAL A 70 3.43 11.35 8.20
C VAL A 70 3.62 10.83 9.61
N GLU A 71 2.67 11.13 10.49
CA GLU A 71 2.61 10.53 11.82
C GLU A 71 2.08 9.09 11.70
N LEU A 72 2.72 8.16 12.40
CA LEU A 72 2.40 6.73 12.36
C LEU A 72 1.54 6.37 13.58
N ASP A 73 0.38 6.99 13.64
CA ASP A 73 -0.56 6.85 14.75
C ASP A 73 -1.25 5.47 14.77
N ALA A 74 -2.03 5.23 15.83
CA ALA A 74 -2.76 3.98 16.02
C ALA A 74 -3.77 3.71 14.90
N ALA A 75 -4.43 4.75 14.37
CA ALA A 75 -5.43 4.60 13.32
C ALA A 75 -4.80 4.15 12.00
N LEU A 76 -3.65 4.73 11.63
CA LEU A 76 -2.92 4.34 10.42
C LEU A 76 -2.33 2.92 10.55
N ARG A 77 -1.87 2.54 11.75
CA ARG A 77 -1.40 1.18 12.04
C ARG A 77 -2.54 0.16 11.95
N GLU A 78 -3.70 0.46 12.54
CA GLU A 78 -4.89 -0.38 12.43
C GLU A 78 -5.32 -0.53 10.97
N ARG A 79 -5.29 0.56 10.20
CA ARG A 79 -5.55 0.54 8.76
C ARG A 79 -4.63 -0.41 8.00
N VAL A 80 -3.33 -0.43 8.31
CA VAL A 80 -2.37 -1.39 7.74
C VAL A 80 -2.77 -2.83 8.08
N VAL A 81 -3.08 -3.11 9.35
CA VAL A 81 -3.46 -4.45 9.81
C VAL A 81 -4.72 -4.94 9.11
N LEU A 82 -5.76 -4.10 9.03
CA LEU A 82 -7.02 -4.44 8.36
C LEU A 82 -6.82 -4.74 6.87
N LEU A 83 -6.09 -3.88 6.15
CA LEU A 83 -5.82 -4.08 4.72
C LEU A 83 -4.97 -5.34 4.47
N ALA A 84 -3.97 -5.60 5.32
CA ALA A 84 -3.15 -6.80 5.22
C ALA A 84 -3.98 -8.07 5.47
N ALA A 85 -4.87 -8.06 6.46
CA ALA A 85 -5.77 -9.17 6.75
C ALA A 85 -6.76 -9.41 5.60
N GLU A 86 -7.36 -8.34 5.05
CA GLU A 86 -8.28 -8.43 3.93
C GLU A 86 -7.59 -9.01 2.68
N PHE A 87 -6.38 -8.53 2.36
CA PHE A 87 -5.59 -9.05 1.25
C PHE A 87 -5.23 -10.53 1.45
N ARG A 88 -4.78 -10.93 2.65
CA ARG A 88 -4.50 -12.34 2.98
C ARG A 88 -5.73 -13.22 2.77
N ARG A 89 -6.92 -12.77 3.18
CA ARG A 89 -8.19 -13.48 2.98
C ARG A 89 -8.53 -13.66 1.50
N MET A 90 -8.32 -12.63 0.67
CA MET A 90 -8.54 -12.74 -0.78
C MET A 90 -7.61 -13.78 -1.40
N VAL A 91 -6.33 -13.76 -1.03
CA VAL A 91 -5.32 -14.70 -1.54
C VAL A 91 -5.62 -16.13 -1.09
N SER A 92 -5.94 -16.35 0.19
CA SER A 92 -6.22 -17.68 0.73
C SER A 92 -7.45 -18.32 0.08
N ASN A 93 -8.51 -17.52 -0.13
CA ASN A 93 -9.77 -18.01 -0.65
C ASN A 93 -9.81 -18.02 -2.18
N ARG A 94 -8.84 -17.38 -2.85
CA ARG A 94 -8.79 -17.17 -4.31
C ARG A 94 -10.03 -16.47 -4.87
N ILE A 95 -10.66 -15.63 -4.04
CA ILE A 95 -11.85 -14.84 -4.42
C ILE A 95 -11.42 -13.37 -4.48
N LEU A 96 -11.46 -12.81 -5.68
CA LEU A 96 -11.21 -11.40 -5.93
C LEU A 96 -12.53 -10.62 -5.93
N PRO A 97 -12.54 -9.33 -5.55
CA PRO A 97 -13.69 -8.48 -5.77
C PRO A 97 -14.02 -8.40 -7.27
N PRO A 98 -15.31 -8.23 -7.64
CA PRO A 98 -15.69 -8.04 -9.04
C PRO A 98 -14.92 -6.86 -9.65
N PRO A 99 -14.48 -6.98 -10.92
CA PRO A 99 -13.76 -5.90 -11.56
C PRO A 99 -14.67 -4.68 -11.75
N ILE A 100 -14.12 -3.50 -11.49
CA ILE A 100 -14.80 -2.21 -11.70
C ILE A 100 -14.09 -1.50 -12.84
N TYR A 101 -14.77 -1.31 -13.96
CA TYR A 101 -14.20 -0.57 -15.07
C TYR A 101 -14.06 0.93 -14.74
N GLY A 102 -12.89 1.53 -15.01
CA GLY A 102 -12.66 2.95 -14.75
C GLY A 102 -11.38 3.50 -15.37
N LYS A 103 -11.05 4.77 -15.08
CA LYS A 103 -9.85 5.44 -15.64
C LYS A 103 -8.56 4.69 -15.34
N HIS A 104 -8.49 3.99 -14.20
CA HIS A 104 -7.35 3.19 -13.76
C HIS A 104 -7.09 1.98 -14.68
N CYS A 105 -8.10 1.45 -15.38
CA CYS A 105 -7.93 0.33 -16.30
C CYS A 105 -7.03 0.67 -17.51
N ARG A 106 -6.97 1.95 -17.92
CA ARG A 106 -6.17 2.39 -19.09
C ARG A 106 -4.67 2.21 -18.90
N ALA A 107 -4.20 2.22 -17.65
CA ALA A 107 -2.79 2.01 -17.30
C ALA A 107 -2.57 0.73 -16.47
N CYS A 108 -3.60 -0.13 -16.37
CA CYS A 108 -3.52 -1.35 -15.57
C CYS A 108 -2.77 -2.44 -16.32
N SER A 109 -1.66 -2.92 -15.78
CA SER A 109 -0.89 -4.04 -16.33
C SER A 109 -1.67 -5.36 -16.38
N LEU A 110 -2.76 -5.47 -15.62
CA LEU A 110 -3.60 -6.66 -15.53
C LEU A 110 -4.85 -6.60 -16.42
N VAL A 111 -5.05 -5.53 -17.21
CA VAL A 111 -6.32 -5.31 -17.94
C VAL A 111 -6.65 -6.43 -18.93
N SER A 112 -5.65 -7.03 -19.58
CA SER A 112 -5.81 -8.14 -20.53
C SER A 112 -6.27 -9.44 -19.88
N ILE A 113 -5.94 -9.63 -18.59
CA ILE A 113 -6.34 -10.80 -17.79
C ILE A 113 -7.69 -10.52 -17.10
N CYS A 114 -7.84 -9.33 -16.53
CA CYS A 114 -9.03 -8.92 -15.79
C CYS A 114 -10.26 -8.73 -16.71
N GLN A 115 -10.05 -8.27 -17.95
CA GLN A 115 -11.08 -8.02 -18.98
C GLN A 115 -12.38 -7.38 -18.43
N PRO A 116 -12.30 -6.25 -17.73
CA PRO A 116 -13.41 -5.69 -16.96
C PRO A 116 -14.65 -5.35 -17.82
N ARG A 117 -14.47 -5.09 -19.12
CA ARG A 117 -15.55 -4.73 -20.06
C ARG A 117 -16.37 -5.92 -20.56
N VAL A 118 -15.87 -7.15 -20.45
CA VAL A 118 -16.59 -8.35 -20.96
C VAL A 118 -17.87 -8.61 -20.17
N ARG A 119 -17.91 -8.21 -18.89
CA ARG A 119 -19.14 -8.27 -18.07
C ARG A 119 -20.25 -7.34 -18.54
N ASP A 120 -19.91 -6.25 -19.25
CA ASP A 120 -20.87 -5.23 -19.68
C ASP A 120 -21.45 -5.52 -21.08
N GLY A 121 -20.99 -6.59 -21.75
CA GLY A 121 -21.49 -7.03 -23.05
C GLY A 121 -22.81 -7.80 -22.98
N PRO A 122 -23.48 -8.04 -24.13
CA PRO A 122 -24.65 -8.92 -24.17
C PRO A 122 -24.29 -10.28 -23.57
N LYS A 123 -25.18 -10.84 -22.74
CA LYS A 123 -25.00 -12.17 -22.19
C LYS A 123 -24.73 -13.14 -23.34
N ALA A 124 -23.78 -14.06 -23.16
CA ALA A 124 -23.39 -15.02 -24.19
C ALA A 124 -24.58 -15.74 -24.85
N GLU A 125 -25.67 -15.94 -24.10
CA GLU A 125 -26.96 -16.44 -24.58
C GLU A 125 -27.54 -15.62 -25.74
N ALA A 126 -27.58 -14.28 -25.60
CA ALA A 126 -28.16 -13.39 -26.59
C ALA A 126 -27.30 -13.34 -27.87
N TYR A 127 -25.97 -13.28 -27.71
CA TYR A 127 -25.03 -13.30 -28.82
C TYR A 127 -25.08 -14.63 -29.61
N ARG A 128 -25.21 -15.77 -28.91
CA ARG A 128 -25.36 -17.08 -29.55
C ARG A 128 -26.63 -17.16 -30.38
N LYS A 129 -27.72 -16.57 -29.90
CA LYS A 129 -29.00 -16.57 -30.61
C LYS A 129 -28.92 -15.75 -31.90
N GLU A 130 -28.28 -14.58 -31.85
CA GLU A 130 -28.07 -13.70 -33.01
C GLU A 130 -27.12 -14.29 -34.08
N LEU A 131 -26.18 -15.16 -33.70
CA LEU A 131 -25.26 -15.81 -34.64
C LEU A 131 -25.82 -17.07 -35.31
N LEU A 132 -26.80 -17.72 -34.68
CA LEU A 132 -27.31 -19.04 -35.09
C LEU A 132 -28.71 -18.96 -35.73
N GLU A 133 -29.37 -17.81 -35.63
CA GLU A 133 -30.64 -17.48 -36.29
C GLU A 133 -30.41 -16.35 -37.31
#